data_AF-A0A2D9CLB0-F1
#
_entry.id   AF-A0A2D9CLB0-F1
#
_cell.length_a   1.000
_cell.length_b   1.000
_cell.length_c   1.000
_cell.angle_alpha   90.00
_cell.angle_beta   90.00
_cell.angle_gamma   90.00
#
_symmetry.space_group_name_H-M   'P 1'
#
loop_
_entity.id
_entity.type
_entity.pdbx_description
1 polymer ?
#
loop_
_entity_poly.entity_id
_entity_poly.type
_entity_poly.pdbx_seq_one_letter_code
_entity_poly.pdbx_strand_id
1 'polypeptide(L)'
;MSRAGKAKGRTGQQEVRDKLLETFPEFEPDDIKSTTMGDSGEDIQLSPAARKAMPITIEVKRRKSGFKTAYGYIDQASNHAKGEPVVFYRSDRQPWIVMISIDHYMELLRNWKK
;
A
#
# COMPACT_ATOMS: atom_id res chain seq x y z
N MET A 1 -12.45 -15.36 -9.70
CA MET A 1 -11.46 -14.47 -10.39
C MET A 1 -10.81 -15.21 -11.56
N SER A 2 -10.64 -14.56 -12.71
CA SER A 2 -9.92 -15.13 -13.86
C SER A 2 -8.43 -15.31 -13.57
N ARG A 3 -7.75 -16.18 -14.33
CA ARG A 3 -6.29 -16.38 -14.23
C ARG A 3 -5.50 -15.07 -14.33
N ALA A 4 -5.91 -14.20 -15.26
CA ALA A 4 -5.32 -12.87 -15.41
C ALA A 4 -5.57 -11.95 -14.20
N GLY A 5 -6.76 -12.01 -13.60
CA GLY A 5 -7.08 -11.26 -12.38
C GLY A 5 -6.23 -11.70 -11.18
N LYS A 6 -6.03 -13.02 -11.03
CA LYS A 6 -5.15 -13.58 -9.98
C LYS A 6 -3.68 -13.16 -10.19
N ALA A 7 -3.20 -13.18 -11.43
CA ALA A 7 -1.85 -12.74 -11.76
C ALA A 7 -1.62 -11.26 -11.40
N LYS A 8 -2.57 -10.37 -11.75
CA LYS A 8 -2.50 -8.95 -11.38
C LYS A 8 -2.46 -8.71 -9.87
N GLY A 9 -3.27 -9.45 -9.10
CA GLY A 9 -3.24 -9.39 -7.64
C GLY A 9 -1.86 -9.74 -7.09
N ARG A 10 -1.30 -10.88 -7.54
CA ARG A 10 0.04 -11.33 -7.14
C ARG A 10 1.12 -10.31 -7.48
N THR A 11 1.14 -9.79 -8.70
CA THR A 11 2.13 -8.78 -9.10
C THR A 11 2.00 -7.51 -8.27
N GLY A 12 0.77 -7.06 -7.96
CA GLY A 12 0.57 -5.92 -7.06
C GLY A 12 1.14 -6.16 -5.66
N GLN A 13 0.93 -7.35 -5.09
CA GLN A 13 1.52 -7.70 -3.78
C GLN A 13 3.05 -7.71 -3.82
N GLN A 14 3.64 -8.23 -4.91
CA GLN A 14 5.10 -8.24 -5.12
C GLN A 14 5.66 -6.83 -5.24
N GLU A 15 5.03 -5.95 -6.03
CA GLU A 15 5.42 -4.54 -6.18
C GLU A 15 5.44 -3.82 -4.81
N VAL A 16 4.43 -4.04 -3.96
CA VAL A 16 4.36 -3.45 -2.61
C VAL A 16 5.43 -4.04 -1.68
N ARG A 17 5.63 -5.36 -1.69
CA ARG A 17 6.69 -6.03 -0.92
C ARG A 17 8.06 -5.47 -1.28
N ASP A 18 8.35 -5.38 -2.57
CA ASP A 18 9.65 -4.93 -3.08
C ASP A 18 9.92 -3.49 -2.67
N LYS A 19 8.90 -2.62 -2.73
CA LYS A 19 9.01 -1.24 -2.26
C LYS A 19 9.27 -1.13 -0.76
N LEU A 20 8.68 -2.02 0.04
CA LEU A 20 8.96 -2.07 1.48
C LEU A 20 10.40 -2.52 1.75
N LEU A 21 10.89 -3.57 1.08
CA LEU A 21 12.28 -4.02 1.21
C LEU A 21 13.29 -2.94 0.76
N GLU A 22 12.97 -2.19 -0.29
CA GLU A 22 13.76 -1.03 -0.73
C GLU A 22 13.79 0.08 0.34
N THR A 23 12.65 0.35 0.97
CA THR A 23 12.52 1.40 2.00
C THR A 23 13.18 1.00 3.32
N PHE A 24 13.26 -0.31 3.61
CA PHE A 24 13.82 -0.86 4.84
C PHE A 24 14.92 -1.88 4.55
N PRO A 25 16.11 -1.42 4.09
CA PRO A 25 17.21 -2.30 3.69
C PRO A 25 17.83 -3.08 4.87
N GLU A 26 17.45 -2.77 6.11
CA GLU A 26 17.81 -3.57 7.29
C GLU A 26 17.06 -4.90 7.41
N PHE A 27 16.00 -5.12 6.62
CA PHE A 27 15.23 -6.35 6.63
C PHE A 27 15.66 -7.31 5.53
N GLU A 28 15.70 -8.60 5.87
CA GLU A 28 15.97 -9.64 4.90
C GLU A 28 14.74 -9.93 4.04
N PRO A 29 14.88 -10.55 2.86
CA PRO A 29 13.74 -10.91 2.00
C PRO A 29 12.65 -11.74 2.71
N ASP A 30 13.03 -12.49 3.75
CA ASP A 30 12.11 -13.30 4.54
C ASP A 30 11.41 -12.54 5.69
N ASP A 31 11.79 -11.29 5.96
CA ASP A 31 11.11 -10.45 6.93
C ASP A 31 9.83 -9.82 6.37
N ILE A 32 9.74 -9.68 5.05
CA ILE A 32 8.60 -9.07 4.34
C ILE A 32 8.26 -9.92 3.11
N LYS A 33 7.11 -10.61 3.15
CA LYS A 33 6.69 -11.53 2.07
C LYS A 33 5.31 -11.16 1.52
N SER A 34 5.09 -11.39 0.24
CA SER A 34 3.74 -11.42 -0.34
C SER A 34 3.10 -12.79 -0.08
N THR A 35 1.81 -12.82 0.26
CA THR A 35 1.10 -14.09 0.55
C THR A 35 0.99 -15.00 -0.68
N THR A 36 1.20 -16.30 -0.46
CA THR A 36 1.02 -17.32 -1.50
C THR A 36 -0.47 -17.49 -1.82
N MET A 37 -0.81 -17.66 -3.11
CA MET A 37 -2.21 -17.77 -3.52
C MET A 37 -2.93 -18.91 -2.80
N GLY A 38 -3.98 -18.59 -2.05
CA GLY A 38 -4.86 -19.57 -1.39
C GLY A 38 -4.74 -19.60 0.13
N ASP A 39 -3.73 -18.93 0.70
CA ASP A 39 -3.63 -18.76 2.14
C ASP A 39 -4.59 -17.68 2.66
N SER A 40 -5.21 -17.94 3.81
CA SER A 40 -5.94 -16.96 4.59
C SER A 40 -4.96 -16.14 5.42
N GLY A 41 -4.85 -14.84 5.18
CA GLY A 41 -3.95 -13.94 5.91
C GLY A 41 -3.85 -12.56 5.28
N GLU A 42 -3.00 -11.71 5.85
CA GLU A 42 -2.65 -10.39 5.30
C GLU A 42 -2.03 -10.54 3.89
N ASP A 43 -2.23 -9.58 2.98
CA ASP A 43 -1.66 -9.66 1.63
C ASP A 43 -0.12 -9.58 1.64
N ILE A 44 0.44 -8.83 2.60
CA ILE A 44 1.88 -8.76 2.92
C ILE A 44 2.10 -9.25 4.36
N GLN A 45 2.97 -10.24 4.51
CA GLN A 45 3.35 -10.85 5.77
C GLN A 45 4.60 -10.17 6.32
N LEU A 46 4.53 -9.74 7.57
CA LEU A 46 5.65 -9.13 8.30
C LEU A 46 6.13 -10.08 9.40
N SER A 47 7.45 -10.30 9.47
CA SER A 47 8.08 -10.99 10.59
C SER A 47 7.86 -10.23 11.91
N PRO A 48 8.10 -10.86 13.08
CA PRO A 48 8.04 -10.16 14.36
C PRO A 48 8.98 -8.95 14.44
N ALA A 49 10.13 -8.99 13.75
CA ALA A 49 11.07 -7.87 13.70
C ALA A 49 10.52 -6.73 12.84
N ALA A 50 10.04 -7.03 11.63
CA ALA A 50 9.42 -6.06 10.73
C ALA A 50 8.18 -5.39 11.36
N ARG A 51 7.33 -6.16 12.06
CA ARG A 51 6.11 -5.64 12.70
C ARG A 51 6.40 -4.72 13.89
N LYS A 52 7.54 -4.88 14.57
CA LYS A 52 7.97 -3.93 15.61
C LYS A 52 8.38 -2.58 15.03
N ALA A 53 8.96 -2.56 13.83
CA ALA A 53 9.31 -1.33 13.14
C ALA A 53 8.11 -0.70 12.40
N MET A 54 7.22 -1.54 11.87
CA MET A 54 6.06 -1.14 11.07
C MET A 54 4.82 -1.89 11.60
N PRO A 55 4.14 -1.37 12.64
CA PRO A 55 2.98 -2.02 13.26
C PRO A 55 1.71 -1.81 12.42
N ILE A 56 1.73 -2.26 11.16
CA ILE A 56 0.67 -2.10 10.18
C ILE A 56 0.19 -3.45 9.62
N THR A 57 -1.02 -3.44 9.08
CA THR A 57 -1.57 -4.53 8.27
C THR A 57 -1.76 -4.02 6.85
N ILE A 58 -1.32 -4.80 5.86
CA ILE A 58 -1.27 -4.36 4.47
C ILE A 58 -2.18 -5.23 3.61
N GLU A 59 -3.12 -4.56 2.94
CA GLU A 59 -4.03 -5.13 1.95
C GLU A 59 -3.74 -4.50 0.58
N VAL A 60 -3.64 -5.30 -0.48
CA VAL A 60 -3.26 -4.85 -1.82
C VAL A 60 -4.38 -5.10 -2.82
N LYS A 61 -4.88 -4.01 -3.44
CA LYS A 61 -5.94 -4.08 -4.46
C LYS A 61 -5.50 -3.49 -5.79
N ARG A 62 -5.00 -4.35 -6.68
CA ARG A 62 -4.73 -3.99 -8.09
C ARG A 62 -5.93 -4.35 -8.99
N ARG A 63 -6.67 -3.33 -9.46
CA ARG A 63 -7.89 -3.49 -10.29
C ARG A 63 -7.85 -2.54 -11.50
N LYS A 64 -8.50 -2.92 -12.61
CA LYS A 64 -8.62 -2.07 -13.82
C LYS A 64 -9.67 -0.96 -13.65
N SER A 65 -10.69 -1.20 -12.83
CA SER A 65 -11.85 -0.33 -12.61
C SER A 65 -12.41 -0.52 -11.20
N GLY A 66 -13.37 0.32 -10.80
CA GLY A 66 -14.01 0.28 -9.48
C GLY A 66 -13.42 1.26 -8.46
N PHE A 67 -12.18 1.73 -8.68
CA PHE A 67 -11.52 2.70 -7.81
C PHE A 67 -10.83 3.84 -8.57
N LYS A 68 -11.25 4.08 -9.83
CA LYS A 68 -10.64 5.10 -10.70
C LYS A 68 -10.81 6.52 -10.15
N THR A 69 -11.90 6.79 -9.43
CA THR A 69 -12.18 8.10 -8.84
C THR A 69 -11.08 8.55 -7.88
N ALA A 70 -10.43 7.61 -7.17
CA ALA A 70 -9.31 7.93 -6.28
C ALA A 70 -8.15 8.60 -7.03
N TYR A 71 -7.81 8.11 -8.22
CA TYR A 71 -6.79 8.74 -9.07
C TYR A 71 -7.23 10.12 -9.54
N GLY A 72 -8.50 10.31 -9.90
CA GLY A 72 -9.03 11.63 -10.27
C GLY A 72 -8.90 12.67 -9.15
N TYR A 73 -9.09 12.28 -7.89
CA TYR A 73 -8.88 13.20 -6.75
C TYR A 73 -7.40 13.55 -6.56
N ILE A 74 -6.50 12.57 -6.71
CA ILE A 74 -5.05 12.81 -6.61
C ILE A 74 -4.56 13.71 -7.76
N ASP A 75 -5.02 13.47 -8.99
CA ASP A 75 -4.69 14.30 -10.16
C ASP A 75 -5.18 15.73 -9.95
N GLN A 76 -6.39 15.90 -9.42
CA GLN A 76 -6.92 17.22 -9.07
C GLN A 76 -6.03 17.92 -8.03
N ALA A 77 -5.66 17.24 -6.94
CA ALA A 77 -4.78 17.79 -5.92
C ALA A 77 -3.40 18.18 -6.48
N SER A 78 -2.84 17.33 -7.36
CA SER A 78 -1.53 17.54 -7.99
C SER A 78 -1.50 18.77 -8.90
N ASN A 79 -2.62 19.12 -9.54
CA ASN A 79 -2.70 20.25 -10.46
C ASN A 79 -2.95 21.60 -9.76
N HIS A 80 -3.34 21.61 -8.49
CA HIS A 80 -3.75 22.83 -7.79
C HIS A 80 -2.64 23.53 -7.00
N ALA A 81 -1.55 22.84 -6.67
CA ALA A 81 -0.49 23.39 -5.82
C ALA A 81 0.86 22.68 -6.02
N LYS A 82 1.89 23.18 -5.33
CA LYS A 82 3.20 22.53 -5.23
C LYS A 82 3.24 21.61 -4.00
N GLY A 83 3.85 20.44 -4.12
CA GLY A 83 4.04 19.47 -3.03
C GLY A 83 3.42 18.10 -3.31
N GLU A 84 3.55 17.18 -2.35
CA GLU A 84 2.94 15.85 -2.44
C GLU A 84 1.41 15.94 -2.35
N PRO A 85 0.65 15.31 -3.27
CA PRO A 85 -0.81 15.33 -3.24
C PRO A 85 -1.36 14.49 -2.10
N VAL A 86 -2.22 15.11 -1.28
CA VAL A 86 -2.91 14.45 -0.17
C VAL A 86 -4.41 14.66 -0.32
N VAL A 87 -5.18 13.58 -0.34
CA VAL A 87 -6.65 13.63 -0.43
C VAL A 87 -7.27 13.08 0.84
N PHE A 88 -8.02 13.93 1.53
CA PHE A 88 -8.92 13.51 2.60
C PHE A 88 -10.27 13.14 1.99
N TYR A 89 -10.72 11.92 2.22
CA TYR A 89 -11.99 11.43 1.72
C TYR A 89 -12.83 10.84 2.84
N ARG A 90 -14.13 11.05 2.75
CA ARG A 90 -15.12 10.46 3.64
C ARG A 90 -16.40 10.24 2.86
N SER A 91 -16.88 8.99 2.87
CA SER A 91 -18.24 8.69 2.43
C SER A 91 -19.24 8.93 3.57
N ASP A 92 -20.52 9.05 3.24
CA ASP A 92 -21.56 9.32 4.22
C ASP A 92 -21.52 8.33 5.40
N ARG A 93 -21.46 8.88 6.61
CA ARG A 93 -21.44 8.13 7.88
C ARG A 93 -20.23 7.19 8.04
N GLN A 94 -19.17 7.35 7.25
CA GLN A 94 -17.90 6.66 7.44
C GLN A 94 -16.88 7.54 8.18
N PRO A 95 -15.82 6.96 8.78
CA PRO A 95 -14.64 7.72 9.21
C PRO A 95 -13.91 8.35 8.02
N TRP A 96 -13.08 9.37 8.29
CA TRP A 96 -12.17 9.92 7.29
C TRP A 96 -11.06 8.92 6.94
N ILE A 97 -10.70 8.87 5.66
CA ILE A 97 -9.51 8.19 5.16
C ILE A 97 -8.64 9.18 4.40
N VAL A 98 -7.36 8.85 4.29
CA VAL A 98 -6.38 9.65 3.56
C VAL A 98 -5.83 8.80 2.42
N MET A 99 -5.80 9.37 1.22
CA MET A 99 -5.13 8.81 0.06
C MET A 99 -3.90 9.66 -0.26
N ILE A 100 -2.76 8.99 -0.40
CA ILE A 100 -1.46 9.56 -0.73
C ILE A 100 -0.72 8.63 -1.69
N SER A 101 0.33 9.13 -2.35
CA SER A 101 1.22 8.31 -3.15
C SER A 101 1.92 7.25 -2.30
N ILE A 102 2.29 6.12 -2.91
CA ILE A 102 3.05 5.08 -2.20
C ILE A 102 4.41 5.61 -1.74
N ASP A 103 5.08 6.42 -2.57
CA ASP A 103 6.38 6.99 -2.24
C ASP A 103 6.29 7.91 -1.02
N HIS A 104 5.30 8.81 -0.98
CA HIS A 104 5.08 9.67 0.19
C HIS A 104 4.73 8.85 1.44
N TYR A 105 3.93 7.79 1.30
CA TYR A 105 3.65 6.91 2.43
C TYR A 105 4.90 6.18 2.96
N MET A 106 5.80 5.72 2.08
CA MET A 106 7.04 5.07 2.49
C MET A 106 7.95 6.02 3.27
N GLU A 107 8.06 7.27 2.86
CA GLU A 107 8.78 8.31 3.61
C GLU A 107 8.18 8.53 5.00
N LEU A 108 6.85 8.63 5.10
CA LEU A 108 6.15 8.76 6.38
C LEU A 108 6.34 7.54 7.26
N LEU A 109 6.26 6.34 6.69
CA LEU A 109 6.41 5.06 7.39
C LEU A 109 7.83 4.90 7.93
N ARG A 110 8.85 5.25 7.13
CA ARG A 110 10.27 5.22 7.55
C ARG A 110 10.54 6.15 8.72
N ASN A 111 9.87 7.30 8.73
CA ASN A 111 10.01 8.32 9.77
C ASN A 111 8.97 8.18 10.89
N TRP A 112 8.13 7.13 10.85
CA TRP A 112 7.17 6.89 11.92
C TRP A 112 7.96 6.58 13.18
N LYS A 113 7.84 7.50 14.15
CA LYS A 113 8.45 7.41 15.47
C LYS A 113 8.23 6.01 16.06
N LYS A 114 9.34 5.34 16.36
CA LYS A 114 9.35 4.20 17.28
C LYS A 114 8.92 4.64 18.68
#